data_AF-A0A2R6AFS7-F1
#
_entry.id   AF-A0A2R6AFS7-F1
#
_cell.length_a   1.000
_cell.length_b   1.000
_cell.length_c   1.000
_cell.angle_alpha   90.00
_cell.angle_beta   90.00
_cell.angle_gamma   90.00
#
_symmetry.space_group_name_H-M   'P 1'
#
loop_
_entity.id
_entity.type
_entity.pdbx_description
1 polymer ?
#
loop_
_entity_poly.entity_id
_entity_poly.type
_entity_poly.pdbx_seq_one_letter_code
_entity_poly.pdbx_strand_id
1 'polypeptide(L)'
;MSSQSTIESVTKPNTKENKAQSDSFRRLVMVELYTLLIELISGVYMFISGVSLIPMVVHSVFGVVAGVIGVLLVFRSLKLSKNTRNFCVIGFLFVVIAGIAGALFVASGYTVDAYSYLMAASFVISGAFYSFTLSAR
;
A
#
# COMPACT_ATOMS: atom_id res chain seq x y z
N MET A 1 54.21 -10.46 30.57
CA MET A 1 54.33 -9.60 29.37
C MET A 1 53.05 -9.74 28.57
N SER A 2 52.45 -8.59 28.27
CA SER A 2 51.21 -8.38 27.51
C SER A 2 51.27 -8.96 26.10
N SER A 3 50.14 -9.46 25.59
CA SER A 3 49.64 -9.14 24.25
C SER A 3 48.17 -9.54 24.13
N GLN A 4 47.29 -8.65 24.59
CA GLN A 4 46.00 -8.46 23.93
C GLN A 4 46.27 -8.06 22.47
N SER A 5 45.64 -8.74 21.51
CA SER A 5 45.25 -8.06 20.27
C SER A 5 43.83 -8.51 19.91
N THR A 6 42.93 -7.67 20.41
CA THR A 6 41.55 -7.48 20.03
C THR A 6 41.41 -7.48 18.50
N ILE A 7 40.82 -8.52 17.92
CA ILE A 7 40.13 -8.39 16.62
C ILE A 7 38.64 -8.29 16.95
N GLU A 8 38.28 -7.16 17.55
CA GLU A 8 36.95 -6.61 17.43
C GLU A 8 36.78 -6.21 15.96
N SER A 9 36.38 -7.16 15.11
CA SER A 9 35.70 -6.79 13.87
C SER A 9 34.30 -6.32 14.24
N VAL A 10 34.22 -5.14 14.86
CA VAL A 10 32.99 -4.36 14.93
C VAL A 10 32.65 -4.01 13.48
N THR A 11 31.90 -4.90 12.83
CA THR A 11 31.11 -4.57 11.67
C THR A 11 30.17 -3.46 12.13
N LYS A 12 30.59 -2.19 11.99
CA LYS A 12 29.69 -1.06 12.19
C LYS A 12 28.45 -1.35 11.34
N PRO A 13 27.25 -1.48 11.93
CA PRO A 13 26.06 -1.78 11.17
C PRO A 13 25.90 -0.67 10.14
N ASN A 14 25.68 -1.06 8.88
CA ASN A 14 25.72 -0.23 7.69
C ASN A 14 24.66 0.90 7.74
N THR A 15 24.94 1.94 8.52
CA THR A 15 23.94 2.88 9.04
C THR A 15 23.38 3.76 7.93
N LYS A 16 24.21 4.03 6.91
CA LYS A 16 23.80 4.77 5.70
C LYS A 16 22.89 3.94 4.80
N GLU A 17 23.16 2.65 4.61
CA GLU A 17 22.31 1.76 3.81
C GLU A 17 20.94 1.53 4.46
N ASN A 18 20.90 1.30 5.78
CA ASN A 18 19.64 1.12 6.51
C ASN A 18 18.76 2.39 6.46
N LYS A 19 19.37 3.58 6.50
CA LYS A 19 18.65 4.86 6.36
C LYS A 19 18.12 5.06 4.94
N ALA A 20 18.96 4.82 3.92
CA ALA A 20 18.55 4.93 2.52
C ALA A 20 17.43 3.94 2.15
N GLN A 21 17.49 2.71 2.68
CA GLN A 21 16.43 1.71 2.51
C GLN A 21 15.12 2.14 3.18
N SER A 22 15.19 2.69 4.40
CA SER A 22 14.02 3.22 5.10
C SER A 22 13.38 4.38 4.33
N ASP A 23 14.19 5.32 3.81
CA ASP A 23 13.69 6.45 3.05
C ASP A 23 13.08 6.01 1.70
N SER A 24 13.69 5.04 1.01
CA SER A 24 13.14 4.44 -0.20
C SER A 24 11.79 3.75 0.06
N PHE A 25 11.67 3.02 1.16
CA PHE A 25 10.41 2.38 1.56
C PHE A 25 9.33 3.42 1.87
N ARG A 26 9.65 4.47 2.64
CA ARG A 26 8.70 5.54 2.96
C ARG A 26 8.20 6.26 1.72
N ARG A 27 9.08 6.54 0.74
CA ARG A 27 8.66 7.12 -0.54
C ARG A 27 7.68 6.21 -1.26
N LEU A 28 7.93 4.91 -1.30
CA LEU A 28 7.03 3.95 -1.93
C LEU A 28 5.66 3.89 -1.24
N VAL A 29 5.63 3.93 0.10
CA VAL A 29 4.37 4.02 0.86
C VAL A 29 3.62 5.32 0.54
N MET A 30 4.31 6.45 0.44
CA MET A 30 3.66 7.72 0.08
C MET A 30 3.07 7.67 -1.34
N VAL A 31 3.80 7.09 -2.30
CA VAL A 31 3.29 6.87 -3.66
C VAL A 31 2.03 6.00 -3.63
N GLU A 32 2.04 4.91 -2.86
CA GLU A 32 0.86 4.05 -2.70
C GLU A 32 -0.34 4.82 -2.12
N LEU A 33 -0.12 5.62 -1.08
CA LEU A 33 -1.18 6.44 -0.49
C LEU A 33 -1.77 7.43 -1.50
N TYR A 34 -0.94 8.04 -2.37
CA TYR A 34 -1.43 8.89 -3.46
C TYR A 34 -2.23 8.10 -4.50
N THR A 35 -1.78 6.91 -4.88
CA THR A 35 -2.51 6.02 -5.80
C THR A 35 -3.88 5.65 -5.23
N LEU A 36 -3.94 5.24 -3.97
CA LEU A 36 -5.20 4.90 -3.29
C LEU A 36 -6.14 6.11 -3.16
N LEU A 37 -5.59 7.31 -2.96
CA LEU A 37 -6.39 8.54 -2.93
C LEU A 37 -6.99 8.84 -4.31
N ILE A 38 -6.23 8.65 -5.40
CA ILE A 38 -6.73 8.81 -6.77
C ILE A 38 -7.82 7.77 -7.08
N GLU A 39 -7.64 6.52 -6.64
CA GLU A 39 -8.67 5.48 -6.73
C GLU A 39 -9.96 5.89 -6.03
N LEU A 40 -9.86 6.38 -4.80
CA LEU A 40 -11.03 6.81 -4.04
C LEU A 40 -11.73 7.99 -4.72
N ILE A 41 -10.99 9.00 -5.16
CA ILE A 41 -11.56 10.19 -5.83
C ILE A 41 -12.20 9.81 -7.16
N SER A 42 -11.53 8.99 -7.98
CA SER A 42 -12.07 8.55 -9.28
C SER A 42 -13.32 7.67 -9.10
N GLY A 43 -13.35 6.79 -8.10
CA GLY A 43 -14.52 5.99 -7.75
C GLY A 43 -15.71 6.84 -7.28
N VAL A 44 -15.46 7.83 -6.41
CA VAL A 44 -16.50 8.78 -5.97
C VAL A 44 -17.02 9.61 -7.16
N TYR A 45 -16.12 10.07 -8.03
CA TYR A 45 -16.50 10.81 -9.23
C TYR A 45 -17.40 9.99 -10.16
N MET A 46 -17.07 8.71 -10.38
CA MET A 46 -17.90 7.77 -11.15
C MET A 46 -19.28 7.55 -10.52
N PHE A 47 -19.34 7.50 -9.19
CA PHE A 47 -20.60 7.35 -8.48
C PHE A 47 -21.52 8.57 -8.64
N ILE A 48 -20.96 9.79 -8.55
CA ILE A 48 -21.73 11.04 -8.64
C ILE A 48 -22.09 11.39 -10.09
N SER A 49 -21.14 11.29 -11.02
CA SER A 49 -21.27 11.75 -12.41
C SER A 49 -21.84 10.69 -13.35
N GLY A 50 -22.08 9.48 -12.82
CA GLY A 50 -22.40 8.31 -13.61
C GLY A 50 -21.15 7.63 -14.20
N VAL A 51 -21.29 6.33 -14.44
CA VAL A 51 -20.22 5.49 -14.98
C VAL A 51 -19.99 5.84 -16.45
N SER A 52 -18.87 6.50 -16.75
CA SER A 52 -18.41 6.79 -18.11
C SER A 52 -17.06 6.11 -18.37
N LEU A 53 -16.72 5.94 -19.66
CA LEU A 53 -15.55 5.16 -20.06
C LEU A 53 -14.23 5.72 -19.51
N ILE A 54 -14.03 7.04 -19.55
CA ILE A 54 -12.76 7.67 -19.17
C ILE A 54 -12.47 7.47 -17.68
N PRO A 55 -13.35 7.86 -16.73
CA PRO A 55 -13.13 7.61 -15.30
C PRO A 55 -12.97 6.13 -14.97
N MET A 56 -13.72 5.24 -15.65
CA MET A 56 -13.60 3.80 -15.45
C MET A 56 -12.22 3.27 -15.83
N VAL A 57 -11.67 3.72 -16.97
CA VAL A 57 -10.32 3.33 -17.40
C VAL A 57 -9.28 3.86 -16.42
N VAL A 58 -9.41 5.13 -15.99
CA VAL A 58 -8.51 5.72 -14.99
C VAL A 58 -8.54 4.90 -13.69
N HIS A 59 -9.73 4.63 -13.15
CA HIS A 59 -9.91 3.83 -11.94
C HIS A 59 -9.32 2.41 -12.10
N SER A 60 -9.58 1.76 -13.23
CA SER A 60 -9.04 0.41 -13.47
C SER A 60 -7.50 0.39 -13.51
N VAL A 61 -6.89 1.38 -14.18
CA VAL A 61 -5.43 1.49 -14.29
C VAL A 61 -4.79 1.79 -12.93
N PHE A 62 -5.33 2.75 -12.19
CA PHE A 62 -4.81 3.09 -10.87
C PHE A 62 -5.02 1.95 -9.86
N GLY A 63 -6.11 1.18 -9.97
CA GLY A 63 -6.33 -0.02 -9.16
C GLY A 63 -5.27 -1.11 -9.41
N VAL A 64 -4.90 -1.36 -10.67
CA VAL A 64 -3.79 -2.28 -11.00
C VAL A 64 -2.47 -1.76 -10.46
N VAL A 65 -2.19 -0.47 -10.61
CA VAL A 65 -0.97 0.16 -10.09
C VAL A 65 -0.89 0.03 -8.56
N ALA A 66 -1.99 0.28 -7.85
CA ALA A 66 -2.08 0.09 -6.39
C ALA A 66 -1.80 -1.36 -6.00
N GLY A 67 -2.40 -2.33 -6.71
CA GLY A 67 -2.12 -3.75 -6.51
C GLY A 67 -0.63 -4.08 -6.64
N VAL A 68 0.03 -3.59 -7.70
CA VAL A 68 1.46 -3.85 -7.95
C VAL A 68 2.33 -3.21 -6.87
N ILE A 69 2.09 -1.94 -6.53
CA ILE A 69 2.86 -1.23 -5.50
C ILE A 69 2.64 -1.88 -4.13
N GLY A 70 1.41 -2.27 -3.80
CA GLY A 70 1.09 -2.99 -2.57
C GLY A 70 1.86 -4.31 -2.44
N VAL A 71 1.96 -5.11 -3.52
CA VAL A 71 2.82 -6.31 -3.53
C VAL A 71 4.28 -5.96 -3.26
N LEU A 72 4.81 -4.91 -3.91
CA LEU A 72 6.19 -4.46 -3.67
C LEU A 72 6.41 -4.00 -2.23
N LEU A 73 5.43 -3.34 -1.61
CA LEU A 73 5.48 -2.94 -0.20
C LEU A 73 5.51 -4.15 0.72
N VAL A 74 4.67 -5.16 0.48
CA VAL A 74 4.70 -6.41 1.26
C VAL A 74 6.08 -7.07 1.17
N PHE A 75 6.64 -7.24 -0.03
CA PHE A 75 7.97 -7.83 -0.19
C PHE A 75 9.08 -7.01 0.50
N ARG A 76 9.07 -5.69 0.34
CA ARG A 76 10.07 -4.82 0.98
C ARG A 76 9.91 -4.76 2.50
N SER A 77 8.70 -4.95 3.01
CA SER A 77 8.43 -4.98 4.46
C SER A 77 9.00 -6.21 5.17
N LEU A 78 9.34 -7.28 4.44
CA LEU A 78 9.93 -8.50 5.03
C LEU A 78 11.26 -8.25 5.73
N LYS A 79 11.98 -7.19 5.34
CA LYS A 79 13.24 -6.77 5.95
C LYS A 79 13.06 -5.74 7.08
N LEU A 80 11.82 -5.41 7.45
CA LEU A 80 11.47 -4.41 8.46
C LEU A 80 10.88 -5.07 9.72
N SER A 81 10.45 -4.24 10.67
CA SER A 81 9.85 -4.71 11.92
C SER A 81 8.59 -5.56 11.67
N LYS A 82 8.29 -6.49 12.60
CA LYS A 82 7.08 -7.32 12.54
C LYS A 82 5.80 -6.49 12.44
N ASN A 83 5.74 -5.35 13.15
CA ASN A 83 4.58 -4.46 13.13
C ASN A 83 4.40 -3.80 11.75
N THR A 84 5.48 -3.27 11.17
CA THR A 84 5.45 -2.69 9.81
C THR A 84 5.02 -3.73 8.78
N ARG A 85 5.56 -4.94 8.86
CA ARG A 85 5.16 -6.06 7.99
C ARG A 85 3.67 -6.38 8.12
N ASN A 86 3.17 -6.51 9.35
CA ASN A 86 1.76 -6.81 9.58
C ASN A 86 0.85 -5.72 9.02
N PHE A 87 1.19 -4.44 9.24
CA PHE A 87 0.42 -3.33 8.69
C PHE A 87 0.45 -3.30 7.15
N CYS A 88 1.59 -3.57 6.51
CA CYS A 88 1.65 -3.70 5.05
C CYS A 88 0.79 -4.85 4.52
N VAL A 89 0.85 -6.02 5.17
CA VAL A 89 0.05 -7.19 4.75
C VAL A 89 -1.44 -6.91 4.89
N ILE A 90 -1.86 -6.33 6.02
CA ILE A 90 -3.27 -5.99 6.24
C ILE A 90 -3.71 -4.90 5.25
N GLY A 91 -2.91 -3.85 5.06
CA GLY A 91 -3.19 -2.80 4.07
C GLY A 91 -3.39 -3.39 2.68
N PHE A 92 -2.46 -4.24 2.23
CA PHE A 92 -2.55 -4.91 0.94
C PHE A 92 -3.77 -5.84 0.84
N LEU A 93 -4.12 -6.57 1.91
CA LEU A 93 -5.31 -7.41 1.91
C LEU A 93 -6.58 -6.58 1.63
N PHE A 94 -6.69 -5.38 2.20
CA PHE A 94 -7.80 -4.49 1.91
C PHE A 94 -7.76 -3.92 0.49
N VAL A 95 -6.60 -3.72 -0.13
CA VAL A 95 -6.50 -3.42 -1.57
C VAL A 95 -7.08 -4.57 -2.41
N VAL A 96 -6.76 -5.82 -2.06
CA VAL A 96 -7.30 -7.00 -2.75
C VAL A 96 -8.82 -7.09 -2.58
N ILE A 97 -9.34 -6.89 -1.37
CA ILE A 97 -10.79 -6.87 -1.10
C ILE A 97 -11.46 -5.76 -1.91
N ALA A 98 -10.85 -4.57 -1.98
CA ALA A 98 -11.36 -3.47 -2.81
C ALA A 98 -11.43 -3.86 -4.30
N GLY A 99 -10.38 -4.49 -4.83
CA GLY A 99 -10.36 -4.99 -6.21
C GLY A 99 -11.43 -6.05 -6.49
N ILE A 100 -11.64 -7.00 -5.56
CA ILE A 100 -12.71 -8.00 -5.67
C ILE A 100 -14.09 -7.33 -5.63
N ALA A 101 -14.31 -6.40 -4.70
CA ALA A 101 -15.56 -5.65 -4.61
C ALA A 101 -15.84 -4.83 -5.88
N GLY A 102 -14.82 -4.17 -6.44
CA GLY A 102 -14.91 -3.47 -7.72
C GLY A 102 -15.27 -4.39 -8.88
N ALA A 103 -14.62 -5.56 -8.97
CA ALA A 103 -14.93 -6.55 -10.00
C ALA A 103 -16.37 -7.09 -9.87
N LEU A 104 -16.85 -7.36 -8.64
CA LEU A 104 -18.22 -7.76 -8.38
C LEU A 104 -19.23 -6.65 -8.70
N PHE A 105 -18.88 -5.38 -8.42
CA PHE A 105 -19.70 -4.23 -8.77
C PHE A 105 -19.88 -4.12 -10.29
N VAL A 106 -18.79 -4.24 -11.06
CA VAL A 106 -18.82 -4.27 -12.53
C VAL A 106 -19.64 -5.47 -13.03
N ALA A 107 -19.41 -6.67 -12.49
CA ALA A 107 -20.14 -7.89 -12.87
C ALA A 107 -21.64 -7.79 -12.57
N SER A 108 -22.04 -7.02 -11.56
CA SER A 108 -23.46 -6.73 -11.25
C SER A 108 -24.12 -5.71 -12.18
N GLY A 109 -23.40 -5.19 -13.18
CA GLY A 109 -23.89 -4.11 -14.04
C GLY A 109 -24.07 -2.79 -13.28
N TYR A 110 -23.25 -2.54 -12.25
CA TYR A 110 -23.27 -1.32 -11.43
C TYR A 110 -24.57 -1.11 -10.63
N THR A 111 -25.29 -2.19 -10.30
CA THR A 111 -26.61 -2.12 -9.66
C THR A 111 -26.59 -2.39 -8.15
N VAL A 112 -25.51 -2.98 -7.61
CA VAL A 112 -25.41 -3.38 -6.20
C VAL A 112 -24.48 -2.44 -5.43
N ASP A 113 -25.06 -1.40 -4.82
CA ASP A 113 -24.32 -0.36 -4.10
C ASP A 113 -23.45 -0.88 -2.95
N ALA A 114 -23.84 -2.01 -2.34
CA ALA A 114 -23.06 -2.64 -1.27
C ALA A 114 -21.61 -2.96 -1.70
N TYR A 115 -21.39 -3.32 -2.97
CA TYR A 115 -20.04 -3.56 -3.50
C TYR A 115 -19.24 -2.27 -3.65
N SER A 116 -19.87 -1.15 -4.03
CA SER A 116 -19.21 0.15 -4.11
C SER A 116 -18.80 0.64 -2.72
N TYR A 117 -19.67 0.47 -1.72
CA TYR A 117 -19.37 0.82 -0.33
C TYR A 117 -18.27 -0.06 0.26
N LEU A 118 -18.29 -1.38 -0.02
CA LEU A 118 -17.23 -2.28 0.41
C LEU A 118 -15.88 -1.90 -0.22
N MET A 119 -15.87 -1.56 -1.50
CA MET A 119 -14.68 -1.09 -2.20
C MET A 119 -14.12 0.20 -1.55
N ALA A 120 -14.97 1.22 -1.37
CA ALA A 120 -14.58 2.49 -0.76
C ALA A 120 -14.06 2.32 0.68
N ALA A 121 -14.78 1.55 1.51
CA ALA A 121 -14.36 1.26 2.88
C ALA A 121 -13.01 0.54 2.92
N SER A 122 -12.80 -0.41 2.00
CA SER A 122 -11.54 -1.15 1.91
C SER A 122 -10.36 -0.25 1.51
N PHE A 123 -10.56 0.69 0.57
CA PHE A 123 -9.52 1.69 0.26
C PHE A 123 -9.16 2.58 1.46
N VAL A 124 -10.16 3.03 2.23
CA VAL A 124 -9.94 3.84 3.44
C VAL A 124 -9.15 3.06 4.49
N ILE A 125 -9.54 1.81 4.75
CA ILE A 125 -8.86 0.96 5.74
C ILE A 125 -7.43 0.66 5.26
N SER A 126 -7.24 0.34 3.98
CA SER A 126 -5.91 0.14 3.40
C SER A 126 -5.02 1.38 3.59
N GLY A 127 -5.53 2.57 3.27
CA GLY A 127 -4.83 3.83 3.47
C GLY A 127 -4.46 4.09 4.93
N ALA A 128 -5.33 3.74 5.88
CA ALA A 128 -5.03 3.87 7.31
C ALA A 128 -3.87 2.95 7.73
N PHE A 129 -3.88 1.68 7.31
CA PHE A 129 -2.80 0.74 7.62
C PHE A 129 -1.47 1.15 7.01
N TYR A 130 -1.44 1.59 5.75
CA TYR A 130 -0.23 2.12 5.15
C TYR A 130 0.23 3.41 5.84
N SER A 131 -0.67 4.28 6.29
CA SER A 131 -0.29 5.47 7.07
C SER A 131 0.33 5.10 8.41
N PHE A 132 -0.16 4.06 9.10
CA PHE A 132 0.45 3.57 10.33
C PHE A 132 1.87 3.03 10.11
N THR A 133 2.19 2.47 8.93
CA THR A 133 3.57 2.06 8.61
C THR A 133 4.55 3.22 8.58
N LEU A 134 4.09 4.45 8.29
CA LEU A 134 4.92 5.66 8.30
C LEU A 134 5.19 6.18 9.71
N SER A 135 4.29 5.88 10.66
CA SER A 135 4.34 6.32 12.06
C SER A 135 4.94 5.28 13.01
N ALA A 136 4.91 3.99 12.64
CA ALA A 136 5.52 2.91 13.41
C ALA A 136 7.05 2.98 13.33
N ARG A 137 7.64 3.81 14.19
CA ARG A 137 9.07 3.87 14.50
C ARG A 137 9.29 3.43 15.93
#